data_AF-A0A9N8P3L5-F1
#
_entry.id   AF-A0A9N8P3L5-F1
#
_cell.length_a   1.000
_cell.length_b   1.000
_cell.length_c   1.000
_cell.angle_alpha   90.00
_cell.angle_beta   90.00
_cell.angle_gamma   90.00
#
_symmetry.space_group_name_H-M   'P 1'
#
loop_
_entity.id
_entity.type
_entity.pdbx_description
1 polymer ?
#
loop_
_entity_poly.entity_id
_entity_poly.type
_entity_poly.pdbx_seq_one_letter_code
_entity_poly.pdbx_strand_id
1 'polypeptide(L)' 'MRHLANEHTTAHIDPKKGFRIHLLVFVLSIPAIWTIWFLTDRTYLWPLWQTGAWAVGLLFHYLGVFIFKNRNK' A
#
# COMPACT_ATOMS: atom_id res chain seq x y z
N MET A 1 33.93 25.17 7.96
CA MET A 1 33.21 23.88 7.85
C MET A 1 31.72 24.05 8.22
N ARG A 2 30.92 24.79 7.43
CA ARG A 2 29.50 25.05 7.71
C ARG A 2 28.57 24.92 6.49
N HIS A 3 29.09 24.53 5.32
CA HIS A 3 28.38 24.60 4.05
C HIS A 3 27.96 23.26 3.43
N LEU A 4 28.23 22.12 4.10
CA LEU A 4 28.00 20.78 3.50
C LEU A 4 26.75 20.04 4.02
N ALA A 5 25.89 20.70 4.82
CA ALA A 5 24.81 20.00 5.53
C ALA A 5 23.46 19.96 4.80
N ASN A 6 23.30 20.60 3.63
CA ASN A 6 21.96 20.93 3.11
C ASN A 6 21.60 20.43 1.70
N GLU A 7 22.32 19.45 1.15
CA GLU A 7 21.90 18.84 -0.12
C GLU A 7 21.46 17.38 0.05
N HIS A 8 20.52 17.15 0.98
CA HIS A 8 19.61 16.02 0.81
C HIS A 8 18.68 16.37 -0.33
N THR A 9 19.12 16.10 -1.57
CA THR A 9 18.27 16.08 -2.76
C THR A 9 17.21 15.03 -2.51
N THR A 10 16.07 15.43 -1.95
CA THR A 10 14.94 14.55 -1.74
C THR A 10 14.45 14.15 -3.12
N ALA A 11 14.72 12.90 -3.50
CA ALA A 11 14.17 12.35 -4.73
C ALA A 11 12.66 12.63 -4.72
N HIS A 12 12.15 13.27 -5.77
CA HIS A 12 10.74 13.63 -5.84
C HIS A 12 9.91 12.35 -5.99
N ILE A 13 9.45 11.80 -4.87
CA ILE A 13 8.59 10.61 -4.86
C ILE A 13 7.17 11.04 -5.22
N ASP A 14 6.65 10.53 -6.34
CA ASP A 14 5.24 10.72 -6.70
C ASP A 14 4.36 9.81 -5.82
N PRO A 15 3.55 10.37 -4.89
CA PRO A 15 2.69 9.57 -4.02
C PRO A 15 1.60 8.82 -4.80
N LYS A 16 1.18 9.32 -5.98
CA LYS A 16 0.21 8.61 -6.83
C LYS A 16 0.83 7.34 -7.43
N LYS A 17 2.10 7.40 -7.83
CA LYS A 17 2.86 6.22 -8.26
C LYS A 17 2.97 5.19 -7.14
N GLY A 18 3.28 5.63 -5.91
CA GLY A 18 3.31 4.77 -4.73
C GLY A 18 1.97 4.06 -4.50
N PHE A 19 0.85 4.79 -4.56
CA PHE A 19 -0.48 4.20 -4.44
C PHE A 19 -0.79 3.18 -5.53
N ARG A 20 -0.47 3.47 -6.81
CA ARG A 20 -0.71 2.55 -7.93
C ARG A 20 0.03 1.22 -7.76
N ILE A 21 1.28 1.27 -7.28
CA ILE A 21 2.06 0.07 -6.99
C ILE A 21 1.41 -0.74 -5.86
N HIS A 22 1.04 -0.08 -4.75
CA HIS A 22 0.39 -0.77 -3.63
C HIS A 22 -0.93 -1.42 -4.08
N LEU A 23 -1.76 -0.70 -4.86
CA LEU A 23 -2.99 -1.24 -5.42
C LEU A 23 -2.73 -2.44 -6.33
N LEU A 24 -1.73 -2.38 -7.20
CA LEU A 24 -1.38 -3.48 -8.10
C LEU A 24 -0.95 -4.72 -7.33
N VAL A 25 -0.07 -4.56 -6.32
CA VAL A 25 0.34 -5.66 -5.45
C VAL A 25 -0.86 -6.24 -4.71
N PHE A 26 -1.76 -5.41 -4.18
CA PHE A 26 -2.99 -5.87 -3.53
C PHE A 26 -3.85 -6.71 -4.48
N VAL A 27 -4.13 -6.21 -5.70
CA VAL A 27 -4.98 -6.88 -6.68
C VAL A 27 -4.38 -8.19 -7.19
N LEU A 28 -3.05 -8.33 -7.23
CA LEU A 28 -2.40 -9.57 -7.65
C LEU A 28 -2.23 -10.58 -6.49
N SER A 29 -1.83 -10.09 -5.32
CA SER A 29 -1.53 -10.96 -4.17
C SER A 29 -2.80 -11.52 -3.52
N ILE A 30 -3.88 -10.74 -3.42
CA ILE A 30 -5.11 -11.23 -2.77
C ILE A 30 -5.69 -12.45 -3.52
N PRO A 31 -5.94 -12.43 -4.84
CA PRO A 31 -6.42 -13.62 -5.56
C PRO A 31 -5.48 -14.81 -5.47
N ALA A 32 -4.16 -14.59 -5.52
CA ALA A 32 -3.18 -15.67 -5.40
C ALA A 32 -3.29 -16.37 -4.03
N ILE A 33 -3.37 -15.61 -2.95
CA ILE A 33 -3.54 -16.13 -1.58
C ILE A 33 -4.86 -16.87 -1.42
N TRP A 34 -5.96 -16.30 -1.93
CA TRP A 34 -7.26 -16.98 -1.92
C TRP A 34 -7.28 -18.26 -2.76
N THR A 35 -6.53 -18.29 -3.87
CA THR A 35 -6.35 -19.49 -4.68
C THR A 35 -5.59 -20.56 -3.90
N ILE A 36 -4.50 -20.20 -3.20
CA ILE A 36 -3.75 -21.14 -2.35
C ILE A 36 -4.67 -21.73 -1.28
N TRP A 37 -5.43 -20.90 -0.58
CA TRP A 37 -6.39 -21.37 0.42
C TRP A 37 -7.44 -22.31 -0.19
N PHE A 38 -7.97 -21.96 -1.37
CA PHE A 38 -8.98 -22.77 -2.05
C PHE A 38 -8.45 -24.15 -2.45
N LEU A 39 -7.17 -24.24 -2.83
CA LEU A 39 -6.51 -25.46 -3.28
C LEU A 39 -5.84 -26.28 -2.16
N THR A 40 -5.78 -25.77 -0.94
CA THR A 40 -5.14 -26.44 0.20
C THR A 40 -6.18 -26.83 1.24
N ASP A 41 -6.16 -26.21 2.42
CA ASP A 41 -7.08 -26.48 3.50
C ASP A 41 -8.05 -25.31 3.69
N ARG A 42 -9.35 -25.63 3.55
CA ARG A 42 -10.46 -24.69 3.66
C ARG A 42 -11.11 -24.70 5.05
N THR A 43 -10.58 -25.47 6.02
CA THR A 43 -11.12 -25.57 7.38
C THR A 43 -11.08 -24.25 8.14
N TYR A 44 -10.10 -23.39 7.85
CA TYR A 44 -9.96 -22.07 8.47
C TYR A 44 -9.77 -20.97 7.42
N LEU A 45 -10.58 -19.92 7.49
CA LEU A 45 -10.58 -18.77 6.57
C LEU A 45 -9.44 -17.77 6.84
N TRP A 46 -8.20 -18.27 6.94
CA TRP A 46 -7.04 -17.44 7.23
C TRP A 46 -6.79 -16.27 6.24
N PRO A 47 -7.10 -16.36 4.93
CA PRO A 47 -6.89 -15.24 4.00
C PRO A 47 -7.73 -14.01 4.33
N LEU A 48 -8.82 -14.18 5.10
CA LEU A 48 -9.72 -13.09 5.48
C LEU A 48 -8.98 -12.02 6.28
N TRP A 49 -8.16 -12.43 7.26
CA TRP A 49 -7.41 -11.50 8.12
C TRP A 49 -6.35 -10.73 7.34
N GLN A 50 -5.59 -11.45 6.52
CA GLN A 50 -4.64 -10.91 5.53
C GLN A 50 -5.32 -9.85 4.65
N THR A 51 -6.46 -10.20 4.05
CA THR A 51 -7.19 -9.32 3.12
C THR A 51 -7.70 -8.08 3.83
N GLY A 52 -8.29 -8.26 5.03
CA GLY A 52 -8.83 -7.16 5.83
C GLY A 52 -7.76 -6.16 6.25
N ALA A 53 -6.66 -6.64 6.84
CA ALA A 53 -5.57 -5.77 7.29
C ALA A 53 -4.95 -4.97 6.13
N TRP A 54 -4.73 -5.61 4.98
CA TRP A 54 -4.20 -4.96 3.80
C TRP A 54 -5.20 -3.98 3.17
N ALA A 55 -6.49 -4.30 3.14
CA ALA A 55 -7.52 -3.41 2.63
C ALA A 55 -7.60 -2.11 3.45
N VAL A 56 -7.45 -2.22 4.78
CA VAL A 56 -7.35 -1.06 5.67
C VAL A 56 -6.10 -0.23 5.33
N GLY A 57 -4.94 -0.87 5.14
CA GLY A 57 -3.72 -0.17 4.71
C GLY A 57 -3.87 0.56 3.36
N LEU A 58 -4.51 -0.10 2.37
CA LEU A 58 -4.81 0.48 1.07
C LEU A 58 -5.76 1.68 1.17
N LEU A 59 -6.79 1.57 2.02
CA LEU A 59 -7.73 2.66 2.30
C LEU A 59 -7.00 3.88 2.89
N PHE A 60 -6.17 3.70 3.90
CA PHE A 60 -5.43 4.82 4.49
C PHE A 60 -4.39 5.41 3.53
N HIS A 61 -3.78 4.58 2.67
CA HIS A 61 -2.91 5.09 1.61
C HIS A 61 -3.69 5.95 0.60
N TYR A 62 -4.87 5.50 0.18
CA TYR A 62 -5.77 6.29 -0.68
C TYR A 62 -6.13 7.63 -0.01
N LEU A 63 -6.57 7.60 1.25
CA LEU A 63 -6.91 8.81 2.00
C LEU A 63 -5.71 9.77 2.09
N GLY A 64 -4.52 9.27 2.39
CA GLY A 64 -3.29 10.07 2.44
C GLY A 64 -2.95 10.75 1.12
N VAL A 65 -3.08 10.02 0.00
CA VAL A 65 -2.68 10.52 -1.32
C VAL A 65 -3.73 11.46 -1.94
N PHE A 66 -5.02 11.14 -1.81
CA PHE A 66 -6.08 11.83 -2.57
C PHE A 66 -6.94 12.77 -1.72
N ILE A 67 -7.15 12.47 -0.43
CA ILE A 67 -8.04 13.26 0.43
C ILE A 67 -7.25 14.23 1.29
N PHE A 68 -6.24 13.75 2.01
CA PHE A 68 -5.52 14.56 2.99
C PHE A 68 -4.53 15.52 2.33
N LYS A 69 -3.83 15.10 1.26
CA LYS A 69 -2.91 15.97 0.52
C LYS A 69 -3.61 17.20 -0.11
N ASN A 70 -4.88 17.10 -0.46
CA ASN A 70 -5.65 18.20 -1.05
C ASN A 70 -6.22 19.18 0.00
N ARG A 71 -6.19 18.86 1.30
CA ARG A 71 -6.74 19.74 2.36
C ARG A 71 -5.76 20.76 2.93
N ASN A 72 -4.49 20.73 2.52
CA ASN A 72 -3.44 21.61 3.04
C ASN A 72 -3.05 22.74 2.05
N LYS A 73 -4.00 23.17 1.20
CA LYS A 73 -3.85 24.37 0.37
C LYS A 73 -4.79 25.45 0.86
#